data_AF-A0A6B2UW16-F1
#
_entry.id   AF-A0A6B2UW16-F1
#
_cell.length_a   1.000
_cell.length_b   1.000
_cell.length_c   1.000
_cell.angle_alpha   90.00
_cell.angle_beta   90.00
_cell.angle_gamma   90.00
#
_symmetry.space_group_name_H-M   'P 1'
#
loop_
_entity.id
_entity.type
_entity.pdbx_description
1 polymer ?
#
loop_
_entity_poly.entity_id
_entity_poly.type
_entity_poly.pdbx_seq_one_letter_code
_entity_poly.pdbx_strand_id
1 'polypeptide(L)'
;MFQPECAPRLTQVMPCWAASRERRAARRLAAERGIPLVAGTVGNPDADWIDTRFAWLRQREISDTGVVLVRPDRFIGFRAAGAAKDPYAVLAEALGRVLATGAATPSAVPPLP
;
A
#
# COMPACT_ATOMS: atom_id res chain seq x y z
N MET A 1 12.23 1.20 18.11
CA MET A 1 11.47 2.31 18.70
C MET A 1 10.95 3.11 17.52
N PHE A 2 9.66 2.96 17.22
CA PHE A 2 8.94 3.77 16.25
C PHE A 2 9.10 5.23 16.71
N GLN A 3 9.61 6.13 15.87
CA GLN A 3 9.43 7.57 16.11
C GLN A 3 8.27 8.02 15.21
N PRO A 4 7.05 8.11 15.76
CA PRO A 4 5.84 8.52 15.03
C PRO A 4 5.67 10.05 14.99
N GLU A 5 6.67 10.82 15.41
CA GLU A 5 6.63 12.28 15.36
C GLU A 5 6.85 12.78 13.91
N CYS A 6 5.86 13.53 13.40
CA CYS A 6 5.82 14.23 12.10
C CYS A 6 5.38 13.45 10.84
N ALA A 7 4.12 12.97 10.79
CA ALA A 7 3.24 13.23 9.63
C ALA A 7 1.79 12.83 9.95
N PRO A 8 0.88 13.79 10.23
CA PRO A 8 -0.53 13.47 10.29
C PRO A 8 -1.05 13.24 8.86
N ARG A 9 -1.66 12.08 8.59
CA ARG A 9 -2.36 11.68 7.34
C ARG A 9 -1.49 11.14 6.19
N LEU A 10 -0.69 10.10 6.44
CA LEU A 10 0.03 9.40 5.36
C LEU A 10 -0.63 8.07 5.01
N THR A 11 -0.92 7.84 3.73
CA THR A 11 -1.19 6.50 3.20
C THR A 11 0.15 5.94 2.73
N GLN A 12 0.51 4.73 3.14
CA GLN A 12 1.82 4.14 2.83
C GLN A 12 1.66 2.95 1.88
N VAL A 13 2.47 2.91 0.83
CA VAL A 13 2.60 1.79 -0.09
C VAL A 13 3.96 1.16 0.17
N MET A 14 3.97 -0.10 0.58
CA MET A 14 5.19 -0.81 0.95
C MET A 14 5.52 -1.93 -0.05
N PRO A 15 6.30 -1.66 -1.12
CA PRO A 15 6.94 -2.71 -1.90
C PRO A 15 8.11 -3.35 -1.17
N CYS A 16 8.42 -4.61 -1.49
CA CYS A 16 9.55 -5.35 -0.93
C CYS A 16 10.89 -5.06 -1.67
N TRP A 17 10.92 -4.27 -2.76
CA TRP A 17 12.17 -3.94 -3.48
C TRP A 17 12.24 -2.50 -4.05
N ALA A 18 13.47 -1.96 -4.07
CA ALA A 18 13.82 -0.54 -4.24
C ALA A 18 13.52 0.08 -5.62
N ALA A 19 13.30 -0.74 -6.66
CA ALA A 19 13.06 -0.32 -8.04
C ALA A 19 11.76 -0.86 -8.65
N SER A 20 10.76 -1.11 -7.79
CA SER A 20 9.44 -1.62 -8.16
C SER A 20 8.66 -0.69 -9.09
N ARG A 21 8.02 -1.28 -10.11
CA ARG A 21 7.02 -0.63 -10.97
C ARG A 21 5.83 -0.10 -10.16
N GLU A 22 5.54 -0.75 -9.05
CA GLU A 22 4.56 -0.38 -8.03
C GLU A 22 4.94 0.95 -7.35
N ARG A 23 6.23 1.17 -7.05
CA ARG A 23 6.73 2.44 -6.48
C ARG A 23 6.53 3.60 -7.45
N ARG A 24 6.83 3.39 -8.75
CA ARG A 24 6.59 4.39 -9.81
C ARG A 24 5.10 4.69 -9.98
N ALA A 25 4.27 3.65 -10.02
CA ALA A 25 2.82 3.79 -10.10
C ALA A 25 2.24 4.56 -8.91
N ALA A 26 2.66 4.24 -7.68
CA ALA A 26 2.23 4.93 -6.47
C ALA A 26 2.62 6.42 -6.49
N ARG A 27 3.88 6.75 -6.84
CA ARG A 27 4.31 8.16 -6.94
C ARG A 27 3.51 8.94 -7.99
N ARG A 28 3.22 8.31 -9.13
CA ARG A 28 2.37 8.90 -10.15
C ARG A 28 0.95 9.16 -9.64
N LEU A 29 0.33 8.17 -8.98
CA LEU A 29 -0.98 8.31 -8.35
C LEU A 29 -1.03 9.40 -7.29
N ALA A 30 0.02 9.51 -6.47
CA ALA A 30 0.16 10.57 -5.46
C ALA A 30 0.10 11.95 -6.10
N ALA A 31 0.88 12.15 -7.17
CA ALA A 31 0.94 13.41 -7.90
C ALA A 31 -0.37 13.73 -8.62
N GLU A 32 -0.98 12.76 -9.30
CA GLU A 32 -2.24 12.97 -10.04
C GLU A 32 -3.44 13.25 -9.13
N ARG A 33 -3.49 12.63 -7.96
CA ARG A 33 -4.63 12.78 -7.03
C ARG A 33 -4.40 13.81 -5.93
N GLY A 34 -3.19 14.37 -5.82
CA GLY A 34 -2.83 15.33 -4.77
C GLY A 34 -2.89 14.76 -3.36
N ILE A 35 -2.66 13.45 -3.22
CA ILE A 35 -2.77 12.74 -1.92
C ILE A 35 -1.37 12.53 -1.35
N PRO A 36 -1.16 12.73 -0.04
CA PRO A 36 0.08 12.38 0.65
C PRO A 36 0.26 10.85 0.72
N LEU A 37 0.67 10.26 -0.40
CA LEU A 37 0.96 8.83 -0.54
C LEU A 37 2.47 8.62 -0.58
N VAL A 38 3.00 7.86 0.38
CA VAL A 38 4.44 7.55 0.46
C VAL A 38 4.70 6.13 0.03
N ALA A 39 5.55 5.97 -0.98
CA ALA A 39 5.98 4.68 -1.50
C ALA A 39 7.41 4.38 -1.04
N GLY A 40 7.55 3.48 -0.06
CA GLY A 40 8.84 3.11 0.52
C GLY A 40 9.00 1.60 0.65
N THR A 41 10.23 1.12 0.79
CA THR A 41 10.51 -0.31 0.87
C THR A 41 10.79 -0.79 2.27
N VAL A 42 10.41 -2.04 2.57
CA VAL A 42 10.69 -2.68 3.86
C VAL A 42 11.53 -3.94 3.65
N GLY A 43 12.64 -4.07 4.39
CA GLY A 43 13.32 -5.35 4.63
C GLY A 43 14.75 -5.48 4.10
N ASN A 44 15.11 -4.82 3.00
CA ASN A 44 16.49 -4.82 2.49
C ASN A 44 17.38 -3.88 3.33
N PRO A 45 18.69 -4.11 3.46
CA PRO A 45 19.60 -3.14 4.08
C PRO A 45 19.55 -1.75 3.40
N ASP A 46 19.32 -1.72 2.08
CA ASP A 46 19.14 -0.48 1.30
C ASP A 46 17.67 -0.04 1.21
N ALA A 47 16.77 -0.63 2.00
CA ALA A 47 15.37 -0.25 2.01
C ALA A 47 15.15 1.04 2.82
N ASP A 48 14.08 1.76 2.49
CA ASP A 48 13.68 2.95 3.27
C ASP A 48 13.39 2.57 4.74
N TRP A 49 12.97 1.31 4.98
CA TRP A 49 12.72 0.75 6.30
C TRP A 49 13.41 -0.60 6.50
N ILE A 50 14.22 -0.68 7.55
CA ILE A 50 15.00 -1.88 7.89
C ILE A 50 14.19 -2.80 8.82
N ASP A 51 13.95 -4.04 8.39
CA ASP A 51 13.30 -5.08 9.20
C ASP A 51 14.32 -5.86 10.04
N THR A 52 14.76 -5.26 11.15
CA THR A 52 15.79 -5.84 12.04
C THR A 52 15.43 -7.18 12.67
N ARG A 53 14.12 -7.49 12.81
CA ARG A 53 13.64 -8.72 13.46
C ARG A 53 13.01 -9.72 12.49
N PHE A 54 13.07 -9.42 11.18
CA PHE A 54 12.38 -10.18 10.14
C PHE A 54 10.87 -10.34 10.43
N ALA A 55 10.28 -9.43 11.21
CA ALA A 55 8.88 -9.53 11.64
C ALA A 55 7.95 -9.19 10.48
N TRP A 56 8.31 -8.18 9.69
CA TRP A 56 7.63 -7.86 8.45
C TRP A 56 7.77 -9.03 7.46
N LEU A 57 8.99 -9.57 7.29
CA LEU A 57 9.21 -10.71 6.40
C LEU A 57 8.28 -11.89 6.73
N ARG A 58 8.06 -12.20 8.02
CA ARG A 58 7.18 -13.30 8.45
C ARG A 58 5.67 -13.02 8.31
N GLN A 59 5.24 -11.76 8.43
CA GLN A 59 3.82 -11.39 8.51
C GLN A 59 3.28 -10.75 7.24
N ARG A 60 4.14 -10.37 6.29
CA ARG A 60 3.73 -9.57 5.13
C ARG A 60 2.73 -10.28 4.21
N GLU A 61 2.69 -11.62 4.22
CA GLU A 61 1.80 -12.45 3.38
C GLU A 61 1.81 -12.04 1.89
N ILE A 62 2.93 -11.48 1.42
CA ILE A 62 3.16 -11.05 0.05
C ILE A 62 4.51 -11.57 -0.43
N SER A 63 4.66 -11.75 -1.74
CA SER A 63 5.94 -12.09 -2.35
C SER A 63 6.93 -10.90 -2.27
N ASP A 64 8.13 -11.14 -2.77
CA ASP A 64 9.16 -10.14 -3.06
C ASP A 64 8.72 -8.99 -3.98
N THR A 65 7.66 -9.21 -4.75
CA THR A 65 7.14 -8.30 -5.77
C THR A 65 5.74 -7.80 -5.44
N GLY A 66 5.19 -8.21 -4.30
CA GLY A 66 3.90 -7.75 -3.81
C GLY A 66 3.96 -6.35 -3.21
N VAL A 67 2.78 -5.87 -2.82
CA VAL A 67 2.61 -4.54 -2.25
C VAL A 67 1.50 -4.52 -1.20
N VAL A 68 1.71 -3.75 -0.14
CA VAL A 68 0.70 -3.48 0.90
C VAL A 68 0.41 -1.99 0.95
N LEU A 69 -0.88 -1.65 0.99
CA LEU A 69 -1.39 -0.30 1.20
C LEU A 69 -1.87 -0.17 2.64
N VAL A 70 -1.23 0.70 3.40
CA VAL A 70 -1.57 1.00 4.79
C VAL A 70 -2.24 2.37 4.86
N ARG A 71 -3.40 2.41 5.50
CA ARG A 71 -4.16 3.63 5.78
C ARG A 71 -3.53 4.41 6.94
N PRO A 72 -3.84 5.72 7.07
CA PRO A 72 -3.32 6.55 8.16
C PRO A 72 -3.78 6.10 9.56
N ASP A 73 -4.82 5.26 9.66
CA ASP A 73 -5.31 4.63 10.90
C ASP A 73 -4.54 3.35 11.30
N ARG A 74 -3.47 3.01 10.56
CA ARG A 74 -2.65 1.79 10.72
C ARG A 74 -3.34 0.49 10.28
N PHE A 75 -4.47 0.56 9.57
CA PHE A 75 -5.09 -0.62 8.98
C PHE A 75 -4.59 -0.89 7.56
N ILE A 76 -4.54 -2.16 7.18
CA ILE A 76 -4.25 -2.57 5.81
C ILE A 76 -5.50 -2.35 4.96
N GLY A 77 -5.45 -1.40 4.04
CA GLY A 77 -6.55 -1.11 3.12
C GLY A 77 -6.54 -1.99 1.87
N PHE A 78 -5.37 -2.47 1.48
CA PHE A 78 -5.21 -3.35 0.31
C PHE A 78 -3.89 -4.14 0.40
N ARG A 79 -3.89 -5.35 -0.16
CA ARG A 79 -2.69 -6.19 -0.33
C ARG A 79 -2.71 -6.85 -1.70
N ALA A 80 -1.56 -6.87 -2.36
CA ALA A 80 -1.33 -7.67 -3.56
C ALA A 80 -0.22 -8.68 -3.26
N ALA A 81 -0.55 -9.97 -3.38
CA ALA A 81 0.35 -11.07 -3.07
C ALA A 81 1.57 -11.15 -3.99
N GLY A 82 1.54 -10.49 -5.16
CA GLY A 82 2.66 -10.44 -6.07
C GLY A 82 2.53 -9.34 -7.11
N ALA A 83 3.43 -9.42 -8.08
CA ALA A 83 3.63 -8.42 -9.11
C ALA A 83 2.38 -8.27 -10.00
N ALA A 84 1.71 -7.11 -9.95
CA ALA A 84 0.55 -6.84 -10.80
C ALA A 84 0.98 -6.61 -12.26
N LYS A 85 0.11 -6.97 -13.23
CA LYS A 85 0.34 -6.73 -14.67
C LYS A 85 0.28 -5.23 -14.99
N ASP A 86 -0.68 -4.53 -14.40
CA ASP A 86 -0.75 -3.07 -14.38
C ASP A 86 -0.80 -2.58 -12.92
N PRO A 87 0.35 -2.21 -12.35
CA PRO A 87 0.41 -1.75 -10.96
C PRO A 87 -0.31 -0.41 -10.75
N TYR A 88 -0.43 0.43 -11.78
CA TYR A 88 -1.11 1.71 -11.68
C TYR A 88 -2.61 1.50 -11.56
N ALA A 89 -3.22 0.72 -12.46
CA ALA A 89 -4.65 0.45 -12.42
C ALA A 89 -5.08 -0.20 -11.10
N VAL A 90 -4.32 -1.20 -10.63
CA VAL A 90 -4.62 -1.92 -9.38
C VAL A 90 -4.53 -0.99 -8.16
N LEU A 91 -3.48 -0.16 -8.07
CA LEU A 91 -3.34 0.78 -6.96
C LEU A 91 -4.38 1.89 -7.03
N ALA A 92 -4.74 2.37 -8.23
CA ALA A 92 -5.77 3.39 -8.43
C ALA A 92 -7.14 2.90 -7.98
N GLU A 93 -7.48 1.66 -8.34
CA GLU A 93 -8.73 1.01 -7.94
C GLU A 93 -8.77 0.78 -6.42
N ALA A 94 -7.71 0.22 -5.85
CA ALA A 94 -7.59 0.01 -4.41
C ALA A 94 -7.75 1.31 -3.63
N LEU A 95 -7.07 2.37 -4.08
CA LEU A 95 -7.16 3.69 -3.46
C LEU A 95 -8.57 4.30 -3.62
N GLY A 96 -9.20 4.14 -4.79
CA GLY A 96 -10.57 4.58 -5.02
C GLY A 96 -11.59 3.88 -4.13
N ARG A 97 -11.40 2.59 -3.84
CA ARG A 97 -12.21 1.84 -2.87
C ARG A 97 -11.97 2.32 -1.43
N VAL A 98 -10.71 2.52 -1.04
CA VAL A 98 -10.34 2.96 0.32
C VAL A 98 -10.84 4.38 0.63
N LEU A 99 -10.79 5.28 -0.36
CA LEU A 99 -11.24 6.66 -0.24
C LEU A 99 -12.71 6.86 -0.63
N ALA A 100 -13.44 5.77 -0.92
CA ALA A 100 -14.82 5.77 -1.41
C ALA A 100 -15.06 6.75 -2.58
N THR A 101 -14.05 6.95 -3.42
CA THR A 101 -14.06 7.86 -4.58
C THR A 101 -14.19 7.13 -5.92
N GLY A 102 -14.23 5.80 -5.89
CA GLY A 102 -14.69 4.99 -7.01
C GLY A 102 -16.22 5.01 -7.09
N ALA A 103 -16.79 4.98 -8.31
CA ALA A 103 -18.22 4.79 -8.49
C ALA A 103 -18.65 3.51 -7.75
N ALA A 104 -19.32 3.68 -6.61
CA ALA A 104 -19.78 2.58 -5.81
C ALA A 104 -20.91 1.89 -6.58
N THR A 105 -20.67 0.69 -7.11
CA THR A 105 -21.76 -0.26 -7.25
C THR A 105 -22.06 -0.74 -5.83
N PRO A 106 -23.24 -0.46 -5.26
CA PRO A 106 -23.56 -0.94 -3.93
C PRO A 106 -23.47 -2.47 -3.93
N SER A 107 -22.53 -3.01 -3.16
CA SER A 107 -22.51 -4.44 -2.86
C SER A 107 -23.78 -4.74 -2.07
N ALA A 108 -24.72 -5.40 -2.73
CA ALA A 108 -25.90 -5.95 -2.07
C ALA A 108 -25.42 -7.01 -1.08
N VAL A 109 -25.42 -6.67 0.21
CA VAL A 109 -25.33 -7.65 1.28
C VAL A 109 -26.64 -8.43 1.24
N PRO A 110 -26.64 -9.74 0.92
CA PRO A 110 -27.87 -10.52 1.01
C PRO A 110 -28.30 -10.57 2.49
N PRO A 111 -29.60 -10.37 2.81
CA PRO A 111 -30.07 -10.50 4.18
C PRO A 111 -29.78 -11.93 4.67
N LEU A 112 -29.13 -12.03 5.83
CA LEU A 112 -28.95 -13.29 6.54
C LEU A 112 -30.34 -13.82 6.97
N PRO A 113 -30.55 -15.15 6.98
CA PRO A 113 -31.80 -15.76 7.41
C PRO A 113 -32.09 -15.53 8.90
#